data_AF-A0A7I9XRP9-F1
#
_entry.id   AF-A0A7I9XRP9-F1
#
_cell.length_a   1.000
_cell.length_b   1.000
_cell.length_c   1.000
_cell.angle_alpha   90.00
_cell.angle_beta   90.00
_cell.angle_gamma   90.00
#
_symmetry.space_group_name_H-M   'P 1'
#
loop_
_entity.id
_entity.type
_entity.pdbx_description
1 polymer ?
#
loop_
_entity_poly.entity_id
_entity_poly.type
_entity_poly.pdbx_seq_one_letter_code
_entity_poly.pdbx_strand_id
1 'polypeptide(L)'
;MWQSDEICDGVGYPVELVIGSESIVLDFPKRAVREPINGEKFRYGFAIAPELVRTVLRDNEPDWVNTIFLSTRFRAWRVGGYNEYLYTFFKCLTGERITYANGWFAEAHDDTASIALDRWEVQRRCPHLKADLSKFGVVEGNTLTCNMHGWQWDLDTGRCLTARGHELRCSPL
;
A
#
# COMPACT_ATOMS: atom_id res chain seq x y z
N MET A 1 3.42 6.63 -22.91
CA MET A 1 2.36 6.15 -21.99
C MET A 1 2.79 6.58 -20.61
N TRP A 2 2.05 7.48 -19.95
CA TRP A 2 2.40 7.90 -18.59
C TRP A 2 2.14 6.71 -17.65
N GLN A 3 3.20 6.23 -16.99
CA GLN A 3 3.05 5.24 -15.93
C GLN A 3 2.29 5.90 -14.78
N SER A 4 1.19 5.28 -14.36
CA SER A 4 0.43 5.71 -13.18
C SER A 4 1.32 5.69 -11.94
N ASP A 5 1.08 6.65 -11.06
CA ASP A 5 1.84 6.85 -9.83
C ASP A 5 1.22 6.09 -8.64
N GLU A 6 0.03 5.52 -8.83
CA GLU A 6 -0.81 4.89 -7.81
C GLU A 6 -0.05 3.91 -6.90
N ILE A 7 0.72 2.97 -7.46
CA ILE A 7 1.48 2.00 -6.65
C ILE A 7 2.59 2.69 -5.85
N CYS A 8 3.28 3.67 -6.44
CA CYS A 8 4.34 4.38 -5.74
C CYS A 8 3.78 5.26 -4.62
N ASP A 9 2.69 5.97 -4.88
CA ASP A 9 2.02 6.84 -3.92
C ASP A 9 1.35 6.02 -2.80
N GLY A 10 0.73 4.90 -3.15
CA GLY A 10 0.14 3.96 -2.20
C GLY A 10 1.18 3.28 -1.29
N VAL A 11 2.40 3.04 -1.77
CA VAL A 11 3.52 2.64 -0.89
C VAL A 11 3.99 3.83 -0.05
N GLY A 12 4.29 4.96 -0.69
CA GLY A 12 4.50 6.27 -0.06
C GLY A 12 5.79 6.46 0.77
N TYR A 13 6.63 5.44 0.92
CA TYR A 13 7.85 5.49 1.73
C TYR A 13 8.99 4.66 1.09
N PRO A 14 10.26 4.94 1.43
CA PRO A 14 11.37 4.02 1.13
C PRO A 14 11.22 2.69 1.88
N VAL A 15 11.55 1.59 1.20
CA VAL A 15 11.50 0.23 1.73
C VAL A 15 12.90 -0.38 1.69
N GLU A 16 13.33 -0.96 2.82
CA GLU A 16 14.63 -1.61 2.91
C GLU A 16 14.56 -3.07 2.46
N LEU A 17 15.53 -3.49 1.66
CA LEU A 17 15.74 -4.86 1.23
C LEU A 17 17.15 -5.28 1.65
N VAL A 18 17.24 -6.06 2.73
CA VAL A 18 18.49 -6.66 3.21
C VAL A 18 18.69 -8.00 2.51
N ILE A 19 19.81 -8.13 1.81
CA ILE A 19 20.18 -9.32 1.03
C ILE A 19 21.52 -9.82 1.54
N GLY A 20 21.49 -10.75 2.50
CA GLY A 20 22.70 -11.19 3.20
C GLY A 20 23.39 -10.03 3.94
N SER A 21 24.58 -9.64 3.49
CA SER A 21 25.36 -8.52 4.04
C SER A 21 25.09 -7.18 3.36
N GLU A 22 24.33 -7.17 2.25
CA GLU A 22 24.04 -5.96 1.49
C GLU A 22 22.65 -5.41 1.89
N SER A 23 22.48 -4.10 1.85
CA SER A 23 21.17 -3.45 2.03
C SER A 23 20.93 -2.51 0.85
N ILE A 24 19.74 -2.62 0.27
CA ILE A 24 19.29 -1.83 -0.87
C ILE A 24 17.96 -1.18 -0.49
N VAL A 25 17.75 0.06 -0.91
CA VAL A 25 16.50 0.79 -0.67
C VAL A 25 15.71 0.92 -1.97
N LEU A 26 14.46 0.47 -1.93
CA LEU A 26 13.44 0.78 -2.92
C LEU A 26 12.76 2.10 -2.50
N ASP A 27 13.20 3.22 -3.06
CA ASP A 27 12.69 4.55 -2.76
C ASP A 27 11.49 4.86 -3.67
N PHE A 28 10.29 4.46 -3.24
CA PHE A 28 9.06 4.65 -4.01
C PHE A 28 8.75 6.14 -4.28
N PRO A 29 8.84 7.06 -3.30
CA PRO A 29 8.64 8.49 -3.56
C PRO A 29 9.58 9.07 -4.62
N LYS A 30 10.84 8.61 -4.67
CA LYS A 30 11.83 9.07 -5.67
C LYS A 30 11.92 8.19 -6.92
N ARG A 31 11.19 7.07 -6.95
CA ARG A 31 11.26 6.03 -8.01
C ARG A 31 12.68 5.56 -8.30
N ALA A 32 13.46 5.32 -7.26
CA ALA A 32 14.85 4.97 -7.37
C ALA A 32 15.19 3.74 -6.54
N VAL A 33 16.14 2.95 -7.05
CA VAL A 33 16.84 1.94 -6.25
C VAL A 33 18.17 2.56 -5.85
N ARG A 34 18.47 2.60 -4.55
CA ARG A 34 19.65 3.29 -4.01
C ARG A 34 20.24 2.60 -2.79
N GLU A 35 21.41 3.03 -2.40
CA GLU A 35 22.01 2.67 -1.11
C GLU A 35 21.25 3.32 0.07
N PRO A 36 21.26 2.68 1.24
CA PRO A 36 20.71 3.26 2.46
C PRO A 36 21.52 4.47 2.91
N ILE A 37 20.83 5.48 3.42
CA ILE A 37 21.48 6.65 4.04
C ILE A 37 21.80 6.29 5.50
N ASN A 38 22.97 6.71 6.01
CA ASN A 38 23.36 6.41 7.38
C ASN A 38 22.30 6.91 8.40
N GLY A 39 21.84 6.01 9.27
CA GLY A 39 20.81 6.30 10.28
C GLY A 39 19.38 6.42 9.73
N GLU A 40 19.15 6.15 8.45
CA GLU A 40 17.82 6.11 7.85
C GLU A 40 16.97 5.03 8.53
N LYS A 41 15.69 5.35 8.78
CA LYS A 41 14.73 4.43 9.39
C LYS A 41 13.69 4.04 8.35
N PHE A 42 13.42 2.74 8.27
CA PHE A 42 12.48 2.22 7.29
C PHE A 42 11.18 1.78 7.95
N ARG A 43 10.08 2.23 7.37
CA ARG A 43 8.74 1.85 7.83
C ARG A 43 8.46 0.38 7.51
N TYR A 44 8.96 -0.10 6.38
CA TYR A 44 8.83 -1.48 5.94
C TYR A 44 10.20 -1.98 5.50
N GLY A 45 10.46 -3.26 5.71
CA GLY A 45 11.61 -3.90 5.10
C GLY A 45 11.56 -5.41 5.14
N PHE A 46 12.44 -6.01 4.34
CA PHE A 46 12.55 -7.45 4.16
C PHE A 46 14.02 -7.85 4.25
N ALA A 47 14.29 -8.97 4.92
CA ALA A 47 15.57 -9.65 4.83
C ALA A 47 15.37 -10.98 4.09
N ILE A 48 16.07 -11.14 2.97
CA ILE A 48 15.93 -12.28 2.07
C ILE A 48 17.32 -12.88 1.84
N ALA A 49 17.41 -14.20 1.82
CA ALA A 49 18.68 -14.87 1.56
C ALA A 49 19.15 -14.61 0.11
N PRO A 50 20.46 -14.31 -0.13
CA PRO A 50 20.97 -13.95 -1.46
C PRO A 50 20.67 -14.98 -2.55
N GLU A 51 20.68 -16.26 -2.23
CA GLU A 51 20.40 -17.35 -3.16
C GLU A 51 18.96 -17.33 -3.69
N LEU A 52 17.99 -16.89 -2.86
CA LEU A 52 16.60 -16.75 -3.30
C LEU A 52 16.47 -15.59 -4.28
N VAL A 53 17.08 -14.45 -3.96
CA VAL A 53 17.06 -13.26 -4.83
C VAL A 53 17.75 -13.56 -6.16
N ARG A 54 18.93 -14.18 -6.13
CA ARG A 54 19.66 -14.58 -7.36
C ARG A 54 18.83 -15.53 -8.23
N THR A 55 18.09 -16.45 -7.62
CA THR A 55 17.25 -17.41 -8.36
C THR A 55 16.12 -16.69 -9.10
N VAL A 56 15.35 -15.85 -8.41
CA VAL A 56 14.22 -15.12 -9.02
C VAL A 56 14.69 -14.11 -10.08
N LEU A 57 15.85 -13.48 -9.89
CA LEU A 57 16.44 -12.59 -10.90
C LEU A 57 16.92 -13.37 -12.13
N ARG A 58 17.61 -14.50 -11.94
CA ARG A 58 18.06 -15.37 -13.04
C ARG A 58 16.88 -15.83 -13.90
N ASP A 59 15.78 -16.22 -13.24
CA ASP A 59 14.62 -16.80 -13.90
C ASP A 59 13.63 -15.74 -14.43
N ASN A 60 13.93 -14.44 -14.24
CA ASN A 60 13.02 -13.33 -14.51
C ASN A 60 11.63 -13.53 -13.88
N GLU A 61 11.60 -14.08 -12.66
CA GLU A 61 10.36 -14.38 -11.93
C GLU A 61 9.60 -13.08 -11.62
N PRO A 62 8.40 -12.89 -12.19
CA PRO A 62 7.67 -11.63 -12.08
C PRO A 62 6.90 -11.48 -10.76
N ASP A 63 6.77 -12.55 -9.96
CA ASP A 63 5.93 -12.61 -8.76
C ASP A 63 6.69 -13.16 -7.56
N TRP A 64 7.35 -12.25 -6.82
CA TRP A 64 8.08 -12.63 -5.61
C TRP A 64 7.15 -12.96 -4.44
N VAL A 65 5.89 -12.49 -4.48
CA VAL A 65 4.89 -12.91 -3.48
C VAL A 65 4.71 -14.42 -3.57
N ASN A 66 4.49 -14.94 -4.78
CA ASN A 66 4.31 -16.36 -5.03
C ASN A 66 5.58 -17.18 -4.74
N THR A 67 6.75 -16.73 -5.20
CA THR A 67 7.97 -17.54 -5.17
C THR A 67 8.78 -17.41 -3.87
N ILE A 68 8.85 -16.21 -3.29
CA ILE A 68 9.61 -15.95 -2.05
C ILE A 68 8.66 -15.87 -0.85
N PHE A 69 7.65 -15.02 -0.86
CA PHE A 69 6.91 -14.70 0.36
C PHE A 69 6.02 -15.86 0.83
N LEU A 70 5.36 -16.59 -0.07
CA LEU A 70 4.60 -17.80 0.29
C LEU A 70 5.50 -18.92 0.86
N SER A 71 6.80 -18.92 0.54
CA SER A 71 7.74 -19.90 1.10
C SER A 71 8.09 -19.62 2.56
N THR A 72 7.79 -18.44 3.09
CA THR A 72 8.15 -17.98 4.46
C THR A 72 9.66 -17.97 4.75
N ARG A 73 10.52 -18.12 3.74
CA ARG A 73 12.00 -18.12 3.84
C ARG A 73 12.59 -16.70 3.85
N PHE A 74 11.92 -15.77 4.51
CA PHE A 74 12.33 -14.37 4.61
C PHE A 74 11.95 -13.83 5.99
N ARG A 75 12.53 -12.71 6.38
CA ARG A 75 12.05 -11.93 7.53
C ARG A 75 11.46 -10.62 7.01
N ALA A 76 10.43 -10.12 7.68
CA ALA A 76 9.88 -8.80 7.41
C ALA A 76 9.65 -8.04 8.71
N TRP A 77 9.74 -6.72 8.63
CA TRP A 77 9.41 -5.80 9.70
C TRP A 77 8.56 -4.66 9.17
N ARG A 78 7.77 -4.08 10.07
CA ARG A 78 6.94 -2.91 9.76
C ARG A 78 6.71 -2.02 10.96
N VAL A 79 6.50 -0.74 10.71
CA VAL A 79 5.95 0.24 11.65
C VAL A 79 4.58 0.67 11.12
N GLY A 80 3.52 0.04 11.61
CA GLY A 80 2.14 0.28 11.16
C GLY A 80 1.46 -0.95 10.58
N GLY A 81 0.39 -0.72 9.82
CA GLY A 81 -0.47 -1.75 9.24
C GLY A 81 0.13 -2.47 8.03
N TYR A 82 -0.69 -3.32 7.40
CA TYR A 82 -0.37 -3.93 6.11
C TYR A 82 -0.46 -2.86 5.02
N ASN A 83 0.47 -2.89 4.06
CA ASN A 83 0.43 -2.04 2.87
C ASN A 83 0.35 -2.94 1.65
N GLU A 84 -0.79 -2.95 0.98
CA GLU A 84 -0.99 -3.86 -0.14
C GLU A 84 -0.35 -3.41 -1.44
N TYR A 85 -0.16 -2.10 -1.63
CA TYR A 85 0.57 -1.58 -2.77
C TYR A 85 2.01 -2.14 -2.80
N LEU A 86 2.62 -2.31 -1.61
CA LEU A 86 3.93 -2.92 -1.48
C LEU A 86 3.94 -4.39 -1.93
N TYR A 87 2.93 -5.16 -1.53
CA TYR A 87 2.81 -6.57 -1.96
C TYR A 87 2.41 -6.67 -3.44
N THR A 88 1.58 -5.76 -3.94
CA THR A 88 1.23 -5.67 -5.36
C THR A 88 2.45 -5.35 -6.21
N PHE A 89 3.34 -4.46 -5.75
CA PHE A 89 4.62 -4.21 -6.41
C PHE A 89 5.45 -5.49 -6.53
N PHE A 90 5.65 -6.23 -5.44
CA PHE A 90 6.40 -7.49 -5.46
C PHE A 90 5.70 -8.63 -6.23
N LYS A 91 4.39 -8.54 -6.47
CA LYS A 91 3.61 -9.46 -7.30
C LYS A 91 3.69 -9.14 -8.80
N CYS A 92 4.01 -7.90 -9.12
CA CYS A 92 3.95 -7.32 -10.45
C CYS A 92 5.30 -6.73 -10.86
N LEU A 93 6.37 -7.52 -10.91
CA LEU A 93 7.71 -7.02 -11.25
C LEU A 93 7.97 -6.86 -12.76
N THR A 94 6.91 -6.76 -13.57
CA THR A 94 6.99 -6.49 -15.01
C THR A 94 6.06 -5.35 -15.40
N GLY A 95 6.42 -4.60 -16.46
CA GLY A 95 5.63 -3.46 -16.91
C GLY A 95 4.18 -3.80 -17.27
N GLU A 96 3.95 -4.97 -17.88
CA GLU A 96 2.60 -5.46 -18.20
C GLU A 96 1.77 -5.72 -16.94
N ARG A 97 2.34 -6.40 -15.94
CA ARG A 97 1.64 -6.70 -14.68
C ARG A 97 1.37 -5.43 -13.86
N ILE A 98 2.29 -4.47 -13.87
CA ILE A 98 2.06 -3.13 -13.28
C ILE A 98 0.92 -2.42 -14.00
N THR A 99 0.88 -2.46 -15.33
CA THR A 99 -0.18 -1.83 -16.12
C THR A 99 -1.54 -2.46 -15.80
N TYR A 100 -1.61 -3.79 -15.71
CA TYR A 100 -2.81 -4.51 -15.31
C TYR A 100 -3.27 -4.12 -13.89
N ALA A 101 -2.35 -4.12 -12.92
CA ALA A 101 -2.66 -3.74 -11.54
C ALA A 101 -3.17 -2.29 -11.45
N ASN A 102 -2.56 -1.37 -12.18
CA ASN A 102 -3.02 0.02 -12.26
C ASN A 102 -4.44 0.14 -12.85
N GLY A 103 -4.76 -0.65 -13.88
CA GLY A 103 -6.11 -0.71 -14.43
C GLY A 103 -7.13 -1.23 -13.41
N TRP A 104 -6.77 -2.27 -12.66
CA TRP A 104 -7.63 -2.80 -11.58
C TRP A 104 -7.86 -1.77 -10.47
N PHE A 105 -6.81 -1.05 -10.04
CA PHE A 105 -6.99 0.06 -9.10
C PHE A 105 -7.93 1.11 -9.70
N ALA A 106 -7.66 1.59 -10.93
CA ALA A 106 -8.48 2.59 -11.65
C ALA A 106 -9.97 2.23 -11.70
N GLU A 107 -10.31 0.97 -12.03
CA GLU A 107 -11.70 0.48 -12.07
C GLU A 107 -12.33 0.38 -10.68
N ALA A 108 -11.56 0.06 -9.64
CA ALA A 108 -12.04 0.02 -8.26
C ALA A 108 -12.36 1.42 -7.69
N HIS A 109 -11.96 2.52 -8.35
CA HIS A 109 -12.24 3.90 -7.93
C HIS A 109 -13.67 4.40 -8.23
N ASP A 110 -14.64 3.57 -8.64
CA ASP A 110 -16.05 3.99 -8.62
C ASP A 110 -16.55 4.18 -7.17
N ASP A 111 -16.47 5.43 -6.71
CA ASP A 111 -16.84 5.90 -5.38
C ASP A 111 -18.06 6.84 -5.41
N THR A 112 -18.85 6.78 -6.48
CA THR A 112 -20.02 7.64 -6.66
C THR A 112 -21.10 7.40 -5.61
N ALA A 113 -21.20 6.18 -5.08
CA ALA A 113 -22.17 5.84 -4.04
C ALA A 113 -21.82 6.42 -2.66
N SER A 114 -22.79 7.05 -2.01
CA SER A 114 -22.74 7.46 -0.60
C SER A 114 -23.63 6.57 0.27
N ILE A 115 -23.32 6.50 1.56
CA ILE A 115 -24.08 5.81 2.61
C ILE A 115 -24.22 6.73 3.82
N ALA A 116 -25.29 6.53 4.60
CA ALA A 116 -25.40 7.11 5.94
C ALA A 116 -24.66 6.21 6.95
N LEU A 117 -23.81 6.80 7.77
CA LEU A 117 -23.09 6.12 8.85
C LEU A 117 -23.08 7.02 10.08
N ASP A 118 -23.81 6.64 11.12
CA ASP A 118 -24.13 7.52 12.26
C ASP A 118 -24.76 8.84 11.76
N ARG A 119 -24.27 10.01 12.21
CA ARG A 119 -24.70 11.35 11.80
C ARG A 119 -24.05 11.90 10.53
N TRP A 120 -23.42 11.03 9.73
CA TRP A 120 -22.62 11.44 8.58
C TRP A 120 -23.10 10.76 7.29
N GLU A 121 -23.11 11.50 6.19
CA GLU A 121 -23.09 10.95 4.85
C GLU A 121 -21.63 10.76 4.43
N VAL A 122 -21.25 9.55 4.04
CA VAL A 122 -19.89 9.21 3.63
C VAL A 122 -19.91 8.45 2.32
N GLN A 123 -18.87 8.57 1.48
CA GLN A 123 -18.71 7.66 0.35
C GLN A 123 -18.69 6.21 0.85
N ARG A 124 -19.34 5.29 0.13
CA ARG A 124 -19.45 3.89 0.54
C ARG A 124 -18.10 3.17 0.54
N ARG A 125 -17.25 3.53 -0.42
CA ARG A 125 -15.97 2.87 -0.66
C ARG A 125 -14.87 3.66 0.02
N CYS A 126 -14.22 3.03 0.97
CA CYS A 126 -13.04 3.53 1.66
C CYS A 126 -12.00 4.09 0.64
N PRO A 127 -11.53 5.35 0.78
CA PRO A 127 -10.59 5.97 -0.16
C PRO A 127 -9.27 5.22 -0.33
N HIS A 128 -8.86 4.43 0.67
CA HIS A 128 -7.69 3.55 0.62
C HIS A 128 -7.91 2.41 -0.38
N LEU A 129 -8.62 1.34 -0.01
CA LEU A 129 -8.76 0.14 -0.83
C LEU A 129 -10.21 -0.33 -0.98
N LYS A 130 -11.13 0.63 -0.94
CA LYS A 130 -12.52 0.41 -1.35
C LYS A 130 -13.26 -0.64 -0.51
N ALA A 131 -12.77 -0.90 0.70
CA ALA A 131 -13.54 -1.60 1.73
C ALA A 131 -14.91 -0.94 1.86
N ASP A 132 -15.96 -1.75 1.95
CA ASP A 132 -17.32 -1.27 2.10
C ASP A 132 -17.50 -0.70 3.51
N LEU A 133 -17.54 0.63 3.62
CA LEU A 133 -17.64 1.34 4.89
C LEU A 133 -18.98 1.09 5.58
N SER A 134 -20.01 0.64 4.86
CA SER A 134 -21.26 0.20 5.49
C SER A 134 -21.09 -1.09 6.31
N LYS A 135 -20.03 -1.85 6.04
CA LYS A 135 -19.71 -3.11 6.72
C LYS A 135 -18.55 -2.98 7.69
N PHE A 136 -17.55 -2.18 7.33
CA PHE A 136 -16.28 -2.10 8.05
C PHE A 136 -15.99 -0.72 8.66
N GLY A 137 -16.82 0.29 8.37
CA GLY A 137 -16.69 1.62 8.95
C GLY A 137 -17.22 1.67 10.37
N VAL A 138 -16.43 2.19 11.30
CA VAL A 138 -16.82 2.46 12.69
C VAL A 138 -16.55 3.93 12.99
N VAL A 139 -17.57 4.63 13.46
CA VAL A 139 -17.50 6.04 13.85
C VAL A 139 -17.32 6.14 15.36
N GLU A 140 -16.28 6.85 15.79
CA GLU A 140 -16.03 7.19 17.20
C GLU A 140 -15.80 8.70 17.30
N GLY A 141 -16.78 9.42 17.86
CA GLY A 141 -16.73 10.88 17.92
C GLY A 141 -16.81 11.53 16.53
N ASN A 142 -15.70 12.08 16.06
CA ASN A 142 -15.54 12.64 14.71
C ASN A 142 -14.55 11.83 13.85
N THR A 143 -14.12 10.65 14.30
CA THR A 143 -13.17 9.82 13.56
C THR A 143 -13.88 8.60 12.97
N LEU A 144 -13.73 8.39 11.66
CA LEU A 144 -14.11 7.14 11.01
C LEU A 144 -12.89 6.23 10.92
N THR A 145 -13.02 5.01 11.43
CA THR A 145 -12.04 3.93 11.23
C THR A 145 -12.60 2.90 10.25
N CYS A 146 -11.83 2.55 9.22
CA CYS A 146 -12.10 1.37 8.40
C CYS A 146 -11.43 0.15 9.03
N ASN A 147 -12.19 -0.68 9.74
CA ASN A 147 -11.68 -1.84 10.50
C ASN A 147 -11.06 -2.95 9.64
N MET A 148 -11.25 -2.91 8.32
CA MET A 148 -10.63 -3.88 7.42
C MET A 148 -9.11 -3.65 7.28
N HIS A 149 -8.67 -2.39 7.25
CA HIS A 149 -7.27 -2.02 7.02
C HIS A 149 -6.68 -1.08 8.07
N GLY A 150 -7.49 -0.64 9.05
CA GLY A 150 -7.08 0.24 10.14
C GLY A 150 -6.86 1.71 9.73
N TRP A 151 -7.37 2.12 8.57
CA TRP A 151 -7.26 3.51 8.12
C TRP A 151 -8.28 4.40 8.80
N GLN A 152 -7.90 5.65 9.05
CA GLN A 152 -8.68 6.61 9.82
C GLN A 152 -8.83 7.93 9.08
N TRP A 153 -10.00 8.53 9.22
CA TRP A 153 -10.34 9.85 8.68
C TRP A 153 -11.01 10.71 9.73
N ASP A 154 -10.67 11.99 9.70
CA ASP A 154 -11.40 13.04 10.41
C ASP A 154 -12.66 13.39 9.60
N LEU A 155 -13.84 13.21 10.18
CA LEU A 155 -15.14 13.38 9.52
C LEU A 155 -15.54 14.85 9.36
N ASP A 156 -14.98 15.76 10.16
CA ASP A 156 -15.23 17.20 10.04
C ASP A 156 -14.58 17.77 8.77
N THR A 157 -13.45 17.19 8.34
CA THR A 157 -12.64 17.69 7.22
C THR A 157 -12.48 16.72 6.05
N GLY A 158 -12.81 15.44 6.25
CA GLY A 158 -12.50 14.36 5.30
C GLY A 158 -11.01 13.99 5.25
N ARG A 159 -10.15 14.61 6.05
CA ARG A 159 -8.69 14.39 5.99
C ARG A 159 -8.31 13.00 6.46
N CYS A 160 -7.50 12.29 5.68
CA CYS A 160 -6.86 11.04 6.11
C CYS A 160 -5.88 11.30 7.27
N LEU A 161 -6.02 10.51 8.33
CA LEU A 161 -5.16 10.55 9.52
C LEU A 161 -4.02 9.53 9.46
N THR A 162 -4.08 8.58 8.51
CA THR A 162 -3.12 7.46 8.41
C THR A 162 -1.96 7.74 7.44
N ALA A 163 -2.20 8.47 6.36
CA ALA A 163 -1.23 8.84 5.33
C ALA A 163 -1.60 10.19 4.70
N ARG A 164 -0.72 10.76 3.88
CA ARG A 164 -1.06 11.93 3.06
C ARG A 164 -1.98 11.51 1.89
N GLY A 165 -2.92 12.36 1.51
CA GLY A 165 -3.93 12.08 0.47
C GLY A 165 -5.07 11.17 0.94
N HIS A 166 -5.79 10.55 0.00
CA HIS A 166 -6.91 9.63 0.27
C HIS A 166 -8.05 10.28 1.06
N GLU A 167 -8.39 11.53 0.72
CA GLU A 167 -9.47 12.28 1.33
C GLU A 167 -10.79 11.50 1.24
N LEU A 168 -11.52 11.49 2.35
CA LEU A 168 -12.85 10.93 2.44
C LEU A 168 -13.87 12.01 2.07
N ARG A 169 -14.70 11.72 1.07
CA ARG A 169 -15.92 12.50 0.83
C ARG A 169 -16.91 12.20 1.95
N CYS A 170 -17.13 13.18 2.82
CA CYS A 170 -18.10 13.11 3.89
C CYS A 170 -18.72 14.48 4.20
N SER A 171 -19.93 14.45 4.75
CA SER A 171 -20.64 15.63 5.26
C SER A 171 -21.57 15.24 6.42
N PRO A 172 -21.92 16.16 7.33
CA PRO A 172 -23.01 15.93 8.27
C PRO A 172 -24.32 15.61 7.54
N LEU A 173 -25.15 14.74 8.12
CA LEU A 173 -26.53 14.51 7.68
C LEU A 173 -27.46 15.67 8.06
#